data_AF-A0A1S9BTR3-F1
#
_entry.id   AF-A0A1S9BTR3-F1
#
_cell.length_a   1.000
_cell.length_b   1.000
_cell.length_c   1.000
_cell.angle_alpha   90.00
_cell.angle_beta   90.00
_cell.angle_gamma   90.00
#
_symmetry.space_group_name_H-M   'P 1'
#
loop_
_entity.id
_entity.type
_entity.pdbx_description
1 polymer ?
#
loop_
_entity_poly.entity_id
_entity_poly.type
_entity_poly.pdbx_seq_one_letter_code
_entity_poly.pdbx_strand_id
1 'polypeptide(L)' 'MTSKLRQQIKERDNYTCKFCGNSTHKEPNLLLEIDHIIPVAKGGYTVEDNLQTLCWKCNRSKSDKIMV' A
#
# COMPACT_ATOMS: atom_id res chain seq x y z
N MET A 1 3.12 -0.19 -12.99
CA MET A 1 1.93 0.34 -12.28
C MET A 1 1.66 1.77 -12.72
N THR A 2 0.45 2.06 -13.22
CA THR A 2 0.09 3.40 -13.74
C THR A 2 -0.34 4.35 -12.63
N SER A 3 -0.29 5.67 -12.86
CA SER A 3 -0.77 6.67 -11.90
C SER A 3 -2.25 6.52 -11.58
N LYS A 4 -3.07 6.17 -12.58
CA LYS A 4 -4.51 5.90 -12.40
C LYS A 4 -4.73 4.74 -11.44
N LEU A 5 -4.03 3.62 -11.62
CA LEU A 5 -4.16 2.47 -10.73
C LEU A 5 -3.74 2.84 -9.30
N ARG A 6 -2.63 3.59 -9.12
CA ARG A 6 -2.20 4.03 -7.78
C ARG A 6 -3.28 4.84 -7.08
N GLN A 7 -3.92 5.77 -7.80
CA GLN A 7 -4.98 6.61 -7.27
C GLN A 7 -6.20 5.78 -6.87
N GLN A 8 -6.62 4.84 -7.73
CA GLN A 8 -7.74 3.93 -7.44
C GLN A 8 -7.51 3.09 -6.17
N ILE A 9 -6.31 2.54 -5.98
CA ILE A 9 -5.97 1.78 -4.76
C ILE A 9 -6.01 2.67 -3.51
N LYS A 10 -5.50 3.91 -3.59
CA LYS A 10 -5.56 4.87 -2.47
C LYS A 10 -7.00 5.22 -2.10
N GLU A 11 -7.86 5.44 -3.09
CA GLU A 11 -9.28 5.74 -2.89
C GLU A 11 -10.02 4.55 -2.29
N ARG A 12 -9.81 3.34 -2.83
CA ARG A 12 -10.36 2.09 -2.31
C ARG A 12 -10.01 1.87 -0.84
N ASP A 13 -8.76 2.15 -0.48
CA ASP A 13 -8.25 2.00 0.88
C ASP A 13 -8.54 3.22 1.76
N ASN A 14 -9.34 4.18 1.28
CA ASN A 14 -9.72 5.41 1.97
C ASN A 14 -8.51 6.17 2.53
N TYR A 15 -7.45 6.30 1.74
CA TYR A 15 -6.18 6.94 2.11
C TYR A 15 -5.68 6.50 3.50
N THR A 16 -5.78 5.20 3.76
CA THR A 16 -5.45 4.58 5.05
C THR A 16 -4.49 3.43 4.85
N CYS A 17 -3.44 3.37 5.68
CA CYS A 17 -2.52 2.25 5.72
C CYS A 17 -3.28 0.98 6.11
N LYS A 18 -3.27 -0.03 5.24
CA LYS A 18 -3.96 -1.31 5.43
C LYS A 18 -3.36 -2.18 6.54
N PHE A 19 -2.13 -1.87 6.97
CA PHE A 19 -1.47 -2.57 8.06
C PHE A 19 -1.71 -1.93 9.44
N CYS A 20 -1.37 -0.65 9.61
CA CYS A 20 -1.45 0.01 10.92
C CYS A 20 -2.70 0.87 11.15
N GLY A 21 -3.52 1.10 10.11
CA GLY A 21 -4.74 1.90 10.21
C GLY A 21 -4.53 3.42 10.32
N ASN A 22 -3.29 3.92 10.21
CA ASN A 22 -3.04 5.35 10.14
C ASN A 22 -3.47 5.92 8.77
N SER A 23 -4.01 7.13 8.75
CA SER A 23 -4.61 7.72 7.55
C SER A 23 -4.25 9.20 7.41
N THR A 24 -4.35 9.72 6.18
CA THR A 24 -4.13 11.15 5.93
C THR A 24 -5.18 12.04 6.60
N HIS A 25 -6.33 11.49 6.98
CA HIS A 25 -7.33 12.20 7.77
C HIS A 25 -6.86 12.49 9.21
N LYS A 26 -6.08 11.57 9.79
CA LYS A 26 -5.51 11.73 11.14
C LYS A 26 -4.17 12.46 11.10
N GLU A 27 -3.35 12.15 10.10
CA GLU A 27 -2.02 12.74 9.90
C GLU A 27 -1.90 13.27 8.45
N PRO A 28 -2.21 14.55 8.21
CA PRO A 28 -2.26 15.12 6.84
C PRO A 28 -0.98 14.97 6.04
N ASN A 29 0.17 14.94 6.71
CA ASN A 29 1.50 14.79 6.09
C ASN A 29 1.97 13.32 6.00
N LEU A 30 1.09 12.36 6.29
CA LEU A 30 1.43 10.94 6.21
C LEU A 30 1.70 10.53 4.76
N LEU A 31 2.92 10.09 4.49
CA LEU A 31 3.27 9.54 3.19
C LEU A 31 2.70 8.13 3.04
N LEU A 32 1.84 7.97 2.03
CA LEU A 32 1.23 6.71 1.63
C LEU A 32 1.76 6.24 0.27
N GLU A 33 2.11 4.97 0.22
CA GLU A 33 2.67 4.28 -0.93
C GLU A 33 1.78 3.08 -1.28
N ILE A 34 1.79 2.69 -2.55
CA ILE A 34 1.11 1.47 -3.00
C ILE A 34 2.16 0.36 -3.06
N ASP A 35 1.89 -0.72 -2.36
CA ASP A 35 2.77 -1.87 -2.24
C ASP A 35 2.04 -3.17 -2.61
N HIS A 36 2.80 -4.19 -2.99
CA HIS A 36 2.25 -5.50 -3.31
C HIS A 36 2.09 -6.37 -2.05
N ILE A 37 0.92 -6.97 -1.84
CA ILE A 37 0.66 -7.92 -0.74
C ILE A 37 1.63 -9.10 -0.85
N ILE A 38 1.65 -9.76 -2.01
CA ILE A 38 2.68 -10.70 -2.42
C ILE A 38 3.72 -9.90 -3.21
N PRO A 39 4.97 -9.78 -2.73
CA PRO A 39 6.02 -9.05 -3.43
C PRO A 39 6.28 -9.59 -4.83
N VAL A 40 6.65 -8.71 -5.76
CA VAL A 40 7.01 -9.11 -7.14
C VAL A 40 8.15 -10.13 -7.15
N ALA A 41 9.13 -10.00 -6.25
CA ALA A 41 10.24 -10.95 -6.09
C ALA A 41 9.79 -12.37 -5.72
N LYS A 42 8.55 -12.53 -5.20
CA LYS A 42 7.93 -13.80 -4.84
C LYS A 42 6.82 -14.20 -5.82
N GLY A 43 6.79 -13.61 -7.02
CA GLY A 43 5.82 -13.92 -8.07
C GLY A 43 4.50 -13.15 -8.00
N GLY A 44 4.43 -12.11 -7.17
CA GLY A 44 3.21 -11.29 -7.06
C GLY A 44 2.92 -10.45 -8.31
N TYR A 45 1.68 -10.47 -8.77
CA TYR A 45 1.22 -9.69 -9.92
C TYR A 45 0.84 -8.26 -9.55
N THR A 46 0.96 -7.34 -10.51
CA THR A 46 0.45 -5.96 -10.35
C THR A 46 -1.03 -5.91 -10.75
N VAL A 47 -1.89 -6.41 -9.88
CA VAL A 47 -3.36 -6.43 -10.02
C VAL A 47 -3.99 -5.85 -8.77
N GLU A 48 -5.17 -5.27 -8.87
CA GLU A 48 -5.85 -4.57 -7.77
C GLU A 48 -5.90 -5.39 -6.47
N ASP A 49 -6.22 -6.68 -6.57
CA ASP A 49 -6.34 -7.60 -5.43
C ASP A 49 -5.00 -7.88 -4.72
N ASN A 50 -3.88 -7.70 -5.41
CA ASN A 50 -2.54 -7.87 -4.84
C ASN A 50 -1.89 -6.53 -4.47
N LEU A 51 -2.60 -5.40 -4.59
CA LEU A 51 -2.09 -4.09 -4.22
C LEU A 51 -2.78 -3.60 -2.95
N GLN A 52 -2.02 -2.88 -2.12
CA GLN A 52 -2.51 -2.27 -0.89
C GLN A 52 -1.82 -0.93 -0.64
N THR A 53 -2.52 -0.05 0.08
CA THR A 53 -1.96 1.21 0.57
C THR A 53 -1.24 0.98 1.89
N LEU A 54 0.05 1.34 1.98
CA LEU A 54 0.83 1.32 3.21
C LEU A 54 1.39 2.71 3.50
N CYS A 55 1.54 3.06 4.78
CA CYS A 55 2.36 4.21 5.14
C CYS A 55 3.85 3.87 4.97
N TRP A 56 4.67 4.90 4.74
CA TRP A 56 6.10 4.72 4.49
C TRP A 56 6.83 3.86 5.54
N LYS A 57 6.44 3.95 6.82
CA LYS A 57 7.01 3.15 7.91
C LYS A 57 6.68 1.67 7.75
N CYS A 58 5.41 1.35 7.51
CA CYS A 58 4.96 -0.02 7.32
C CYS A 58 5.51 -0.61 6.02
N ASN A 59 5.51 0.16 4.93
CA ASN A 59 6.09 -0.27 3.66
C ASN A 59 7.58 -0.64 3.81
N ARG A 60 8.36 0.23 4.46
CA ARG A 60 9.78 -0.03 4.73
C ARG A 60 10.01 -1.24 5.65
N SER A 61 9.14 -1.45 6.64
CA SER A 61 9.21 -2.62 7.53
C SER A 61 8.87 -3.92 6.78
N LYS A 62 7.91 -3.85 5.86
CA LYS A 62 7.50 -4.96 5.00
C LYS A 62 8.63 -5.43 4.10
N SER A 63 9.23 -4.53 3.33
CA SER A 63 10.26 -4.89 2.35
C SER A 63 9.74 -6.03 1.44
N ASP A 64 10.48 -7.13 1.30
CA ASP A 64 10.11 -8.32 0.54
C ASP A 64 9.36 -9.39 1.35
N LYS A 65 8.92 -9.07 2.58
CA LYS A 65 8.13 -9.99 3.40
C LYS A 65 6.66 -9.97 2.98
N ILE A 66 6.01 -11.11 3.18
CA ILE A 66 4.55 -11.21 3.12
C ILE A 66 4.09 -10.95 4.55
N MET A 67 3.51 -9.77 4.77
CA MET A 67 2.90 -9.41 6.05
C MET A 67 1.42 -9.73 5.95
N VAL A 68 0.95 -10.62 6.82
CA VAL A 68 -0.45 -11.05 6.94
C VAL A 68 -1.10 -10.28 8.07
#